data_AF-A0A954P3E8-F1
#
_entry.id   AF-A0A954P3E8-F1
#
_cell.length_a   1.000
_cell.length_b   1.000
_cell.length_c   1.000
_cell.angle_alpha   90.00
_cell.angle_beta   90.00
_cell.angle_gamma   90.00
#
_symmetry.space_group_name_H-M   'P 1'
#
loop_
_entity.id
_entity.type
_entity.pdbx_description
1 polymer ?
#
loop_
_entity_poly.entity_id
_entity_poly.type
_entity_poly.pdbx_seq_one_letter_code
_entity_poly.pdbx_strand_id
1 'polypeptide(L)'
;MSGPAFRDLPPELATRLNQLKQRLRLLAAARGLATTLAVTLSLTCAGLLVDLLWELPLTVRYGLLAGTAGSAVVLFLLLVLRPLFRKYSATELAAIVEQANPRLRERILCLVELSDPDVPESEKGSPLMRSLLERQAIRQAAGVDFAGSVSTRRALRLWTVVATLCVLLVVPVLWSPGGYGLLWARWLTPWEARERAGNLWFEISPQEAVVARGSSVSIQAEPRFRRNGQARPEEVWLDWQDAAGESDSRRMTWDDQAGVFLGTRP
;
A
#
# COMPACT_ATOMS: atom_id res chain seq x y z
N MET A 1 30.53 -5.12 20.09
CA MET A 1 31.85 -4.71 19.57
C MET A 1 31.59 -3.68 18.49
N SER A 2 31.97 -2.45 18.75
CA SER A 2 31.76 -1.31 17.85
C SER A 2 32.89 -1.35 16.81
N GLY A 3 32.69 -2.01 15.66
CA GLY A 3 33.76 -2.07 14.65
C GLY A 3 34.24 -0.69 14.18
N PRO A 4 35.40 -0.61 13.50
CA PRO A 4 36.09 0.65 13.22
C PRO A 4 35.21 1.67 12.50
N ALA A 5 35.44 2.94 12.80
CA ALA A 5 34.81 4.02 12.05
C ALA A 5 35.43 4.10 10.65
N PHE A 6 34.63 4.49 9.65
CA PHE A 6 35.10 4.69 8.28
C PHE A 6 36.26 5.69 8.13
N ARG A 7 36.53 6.49 9.17
CA ARG A 7 37.61 7.49 9.19
C ARG A 7 38.99 6.87 9.37
N ASP A 8 39.06 5.64 9.89
CA ASP A 8 40.32 4.95 10.22
C ASP A 8 40.79 4.03 9.07
N LEU A 9 40.06 4.04 7.95
CA LEU A 9 40.34 3.25 6.75
C LEU A 9 40.96 4.10 5.64
N PRO A 10 41.72 3.47 4.72
CA PRO A 10 42.20 4.15 3.52
C PRO A 10 41.03 4.80 2.75
N PRO A 11 41.17 6.04 2.27
CA PRO A 11 40.06 6.84 1.75
C PRO A 11 39.35 6.19 0.56
N GLU A 12 40.08 5.44 -0.27
CA GLU A 12 39.52 4.69 -1.40
C GLU A 12 38.57 3.56 -0.95
N LEU A 13 38.96 2.81 0.08
CA LEU A 13 38.16 1.71 0.62
C LEU A 13 36.96 2.24 1.42
N ALA A 14 37.18 3.29 2.22
CA ALA A 14 36.11 3.95 2.96
C ALA A 14 34.99 4.44 2.03
N THR A 15 35.37 5.05 0.90
CA THR A 15 34.42 5.55 -0.10
C THR A 15 33.63 4.42 -0.76
N ARG A 16 34.31 3.34 -1.17
CA ARG A 16 33.66 2.17 -1.80
C ARG A 16 32.70 1.44 -0.84
N LEU A 17 33.12 1.24 0.41
CA LEU A 17 32.26 0.62 1.44
C LEU A 17 31.07 1.52 1.78
N ASN A 18 31.23 2.85 1.79
CA ASN A 18 30.11 3.77 2.02
C ASN A 18 29.11 3.78 0.85
N GLN A 19 29.59 3.70 -0.40
CA GLN A 19 28.73 3.53 -1.57
C GLN A 19 27.94 2.21 -1.50
N LEU A 20 28.60 1.11 -1.10
CA LEU A 20 27.92 -0.17 -0.88
C LEU A 20 26.87 -0.06 0.22
N LYS A 21 27.19 0.59 1.35
CA LYS A 21 26.26 0.84 2.46
C LYS A 21 25.00 1.57 1.99
N GLN A 22 25.17 2.64 1.21
CA GLN A 22 24.04 3.39 0.65
C GLN A 22 23.20 2.51 -0.29
N ARG A 23 23.83 1.74 -1.17
CA ARG A 23 23.13 0.81 -2.07
C ARG A 23 22.36 -0.27 -1.32
N LEU A 24 22.97 -0.90 -0.31
CA LEU A 24 22.31 -1.89 0.54
C LEU A 24 21.07 -1.31 1.24
N ARG A 25 21.18 -0.08 1.76
CA ARG A 25 20.04 0.64 2.36
C ARG A 25 18.95 0.91 1.33
N LEU A 26 19.30 1.41 0.14
CA LEU A 26 18.35 1.69 -0.94
C LEU A 26 17.65 0.41 -1.45
N LEU A 27 18.40 -0.68 -1.63
CA LEU A 27 17.84 -1.98 -2.04
C LEU A 27 16.91 -2.56 -0.97
N ALA A 28 17.31 -2.49 0.31
CA ALA A 28 16.47 -2.93 1.42
C ALA A 28 15.19 -2.09 1.51
N ALA A 29 15.32 -0.77 1.37
CA ALA A 29 14.20 0.17 1.38
C ALA A 29 13.25 -0.04 0.20
N ALA A 30 13.79 -0.19 -1.01
CA ALA A 30 13.01 -0.44 -2.22
C ALA A 30 12.25 -1.76 -2.13
N ARG A 31 12.88 -2.81 -1.57
CA ARG A 31 12.21 -4.08 -1.30
C ARG A 31 11.14 -3.95 -0.23
N GLY A 32 11.42 -3.24 0.85
CA GLY A 32 10.45 -2.97 1.91
C GLY A 32 9.26 -2.18 1.40
N LEU A 33 9.50 -1.20 0.52
CA LEU A 33 8.48 -0.37 -0.11
C LEU A 33 7.61 -1.22 -1.04
N ALA A 34 8.21 -2.02 -1.91
CA ALA A 34 7.48 -2.93 -2.80
C ALA A 34 6.61 -3.92 -2.00
N THR A 35 7.12 -4.44 -0.87
CA THR A 35 6.37 -5.35 0.00
C THR A 35 5.20 -4.64 0.67
N THR A 36 5.44 -3.43 1.19
CA THR A 36 4.40 -2.60 1.82
C THR A 36 3.30 -2.28 0.82
N LEU A 37 3.66 -1.81 -0.37
CA LEU A 37 2.71 -1.53 -1.45
C LEU A 37 1.94 -2.79 -1.86
N ALA A 38 2.61 -3.92 -2.05
CA ALA A 38 1.94 -5.16 -2.46
C ALA A 38 0.89 -5.60 -1.44
N VAL A 39 1.21 -5.55 -0.14
CA VAL A 39 0.26 -5.92 0.92
C VAL A 39 -0.89 -4.92 0.98
N THR A 40 -0.60 -3.62 1.02
CA THR A 40 -1.65 -2.58 1.09
C THR A 40 -2.59 -2.65 -0.12
N LEU A 41 -2.05 -2.75 -1.33
CA LEU A 41 -2.86 -2.85 -2.56
C LEU A 41 -3.68 -4.14 -2.58
N SER A 42 -3.13 -5.26 -2.11
CA SER A 42 -3.87 -6.53 -2.03
C SER A 42 -5.03 -6.43 -1.05
N LEU A 43 -4.81 -5.84 0.14
CA LEU A 43 -5.86 -5.64 1.12
C LEU A 43 -6.94 -4.68 0.63
N THR A 44 -6.56 -3.59 -0.05
CA THR A 44 -7.52 -2.66 -0.67
C THR A 44 -8.34 -3.36 -1.75
N CYS A 45 -7.69 -4.15 -2.62
CA CYS A 45 -8.39 -4.88 -3.67
C CYS A 45 -9.37 -5.91 -3.09
N ALA A 46 -8.96 -6.67 -2.07
CA ALA A 46 -9.82 -7.60 -1.37
C ALA A 46 -10.99 -6.88 -0.68
N GLY A 47 -10.72 -5.74 -0.03
CA GLY A 47 -11.74 -4.92 0.61
C GLY A 47 -12.79 -4.38 -0.35
N LEU A 48 -12.36 -3.88 -1.51
CA LEU A 48 -13.26 -3.42 -2.58
C LEU A 48 -14.10 -4.57 -3.16
N LEU A 49 -13.50 -5.75 -3.36
CA LEU A 49 -14.23 -6.94 -3.82
C LEU A 49 -15.28 -7.38 -2.80
N VAL A 50 -14.93 -7.36 -1.51
CA VAL A 50 -15.83 -7.73 -0.42
C VAL A 50 -16.98 -6.73 -0.28
N ASP A 51 -16.75 -5.42 -0.38
CA ASP A 51 -17.82 -4.38 -0.42
C ASP A 51 -18.70 -4.47 -1.66
N LEU A 52 -18.20 -5.03 -2.76
CA LEU A 52 -18.98 -5.25 -3.97
C LEU A 52 -19.89 -6.49 -3.85
N LEU A 53 -19.39 -7.56 -3.23
CA LEU A 53 -20.11 -8.84 -3.10
C LEU A 53 -21.09 -8.86 -1.92
N TRP A 54 -20.76 -8.20 -0.80
CA TRP A 54 -21.55 -8.22 0.42
C TRP A 54 -21.87 -6.82 0.94
N GLU A 55 -22.99 -6.69 1.65
CA GLU A 55 -23.31 -5.47 2.39
C GLU A 55 -22.58 -5.49 3.73
N LEU A 56 -21.49 -4.73 3.82
CA LEU A 56 -20.71 -4.67 5.05
C LEU A 56 -21.32 -3.66 6.02
N PRO A 57 -21.51 -4.05 7.29
CA PRO A 57 -21.86 -3.10 8.32
C PRO A 57 -20.73 -2.10 8.51
N LEU A 58 -21.09 -0.91 9.00
CA LEU A 58 -20.20 0.23 9.22
C LEU A 58 -18.93 -0.16 9.99
N THR A 59 -19.08 -0.95 11.05
CA THR A 59 -17.99 -1.40 11.93
C THR A 59 -16.93 -2.23 11.19
N VAL A 60 -17.36 -3.11 10.28
CA VAL A 60 -16.44 -3.95 9.50
C VAL A 60 -15.69 -3.10 8.47
N ARG A 61 -16.34 -2.11 7.85
CA ARG A 61 -15.70 -1.19 6.92
C ARG A 61 -14.63 -0.34 7.61
N TYR A 62 -14.92 0.16 8.81
CA TYR A 62 -13.93 0.84 9.64
C TYR A 62 -12.75 -0.08 10.00
N GLY A 63 -13.03 -1.31 10.42
CA GLY A 63 -11.99 -2.28 10.75
C GLY A 63 -11.08 -2.59 9.55
N LEU A 64 -11.65 -2.71 8.36
CA LEU A 64 -10.90 -2.91 7.12
C LEU A 64 -10.04 -1.69 6.77
N LEU A 65 -10.61 -0.47 6.82
CA LEU A 65 -9.85 0.75 6.54
C LEU A 65 -8.73 0.97 7.57
N ALA A 66 -9.04 0.84 8.87
CA ALA A 66 -8.07 0.97 9.93
C ALA A 66 -6.99 -0.13 9.88
N GLY A 67 -7.37 -1.37 9.56
CA GLY A 67 -6.44 -2.49 9.40
C GLY A 67 -5.53 -2.32 8.20
N THR A 68 -6.05 -1.87 7.06
CA THR A 68 -5.24 -1.56 5.86
C THR A 68 -4.29 -0.39 6.11
N ALA A 69 -4.77 0.71 6.70
CA ALA A 69 -3.93 1.86 7.04
C ALA A 69 -2.88 1.51 8.10
N GLY A 70 -3.27 0.81 9.16
CA GLY A 70 -2.40 0.39 10.25
C GLY A 70 -1.32 -0.58 9.77
N SER A 71 -1.68 -1.59 8.98
CA SER A 71 -0.71 -2.51 8.39
C SER A 71 0.25 -1.79 7.44
N ALA A 72 -0.22 -0.85 6.62
CA ALA A 72 0.64 -0.04 5.76
C ALA A 72 1.67 0.75 6.58
N VAL A 73 1.25 1.42 7.66
CA VAL A 73 2.14 2.19 8.55
C VAL A 73 3.16 1.27 9.23
N VAL A 74 2.71 0.17 9.82
CA VAL A 74 3.60 -0.78 10.54
C VAL A 74 4.64 -1.38 9.57
N LEU A 75 4.20 -1.84 8.40
CA LEU A 75 5.10 -2.41 7.40
C LEU A 75 6.07 -1.36 6.85
N PHE A 76 5.63 -0.13 6.61
CA PHE A 76 6.50 0.96 6.18
C PHE A 76 7.58 1.25 7.23
N LEU A 77 7.21 1.39 8.50
CA LEU A 77 8.16 1.64 9.58
C LEU A 77 9.17 0.51 9.74
N LEU A 78 8.71 -0.75 9.68
CA LEU A 78 9.55 -1.93 9.91
C LEU A 78 10.43 -2.31 8.71
N LEU A 79 9.90 -2.19 7.50
CA LEU A 79 10.56 -2.69 6.28
C LEU A 79 11.26 -1.59 5.48
N VAL A 80 10.83 -0.33 5.60
CA VAL A 80 11.46 0.80 4.91
C VAL A 80 12.29 1.60 5.90
N LEU A 81 11.67 2.13 6.95
CA LEU A 81 12.32 3.12 7.81
C LEU A 81 13.41 2.51 8.71
N ARG A 82 13.13 1.37 9.35
CA ARG A 82 14.08 0.65 10.21
C ARG A 82 15.42 0.30 9.51
N PRO A 83 15.45 -0.26 8.28
CA PRO A 83 16.72 -0.55 7.61
C PRO A 83 17.50 0.69 7.16
N LEU A 84 16.83 1.83 6.92
CA LEU A 84 17.53 3.10 6.66
C LEU A 84 18.34 3.57 7.87
N PHE A 85 17.78 3.40 9.08
CA PHE A 85 18.43 3.80 10.32
C PHE A 85 19.38 2.76 10.92
N ARG A 86 19.44 1.54 10.35
CA ARG A 86 20.39 0.52 10.80
C ARG A 86 21.83 1.01 10.63
N LYS A 87 22.59 1.01 11.72
CA LYS A 87 24.03 1.25 11.70
C LYS A 87 24.70 -0.01 11.15
N TYR A 88 25.45 0.14 10.06
CA TYR A 88 26.33 -0.90 9.53
C TYR A 88 27.76 -0.54 9.93
N SER A 89 28.46 -1.47 10.59
CA SER A 89 29.89 -1.33 10.87
C SER A 89 30.71 -1.56 9.60
N ALA A 90 31.94 -1.05 9.57
CA ALA A 90 32.85 -1.31 8.47
C ALA A 90 33.13 -2.82 8.31
N THR A 91 33.24 -3.53 9.44
CA THR A 91 33.50 -4.98 9.50
C THR A 91 32.36 -5.79 8.89
N GLU A 92 31.10 -5.47 9.20
CA GLU A 92 29.94 -6.14 8.60
C GLU A 92 29.90 -5.97 7.08
N LEU A 93 30.23 -4.77 6.58
CA LEU A 93 30.26 -4.50 5.14
C LEU A 93 31.41 -5.22 4.45
N ALA A 94 32.59 -5.27 5.07
CA ALA A 94 33.73 -6.03 4.56
C ALA A 94 33.40 -7.53 4.44
N ALA A 95 32.78 -8.09 5.48
CA ALA A 95 32.33 -9.49 5.48
C ALA A 95 31.33 -9.77 4.37
N ILE A 96 30.33 -8.89 4.14
CA ILE A 96 29.34 -9.05 3.05
C ILE A 96 30.04 -9.06 1.68
N VAL A 97 31.02 -8.18 1.48
CA VAL A 97 31.76 -8.08 0.21
C VAL A 97 32.54 -9.34 -0.09
N GLU A 98 33.26 -9.86 0.91
CA GLU A 98 34.10 -11.04 0.76
C GLU A 98 33.30 -12.33 0.67
N GLN A 99 32.17 -12.42 1.38
CA GLN A 99 31.25 -13.53 1.24
C GLN A 99 30.70 -13.62 -0.20
N ALA A 100 30.47 -12.48 -0.85
CA ALA A 100 30.09 -12.44 -2.25
C ALA A 100 31.28 -12.66 -3.22
N ASN A 101 32.52 -12.43 -2.77
CA ASN A 101 33.73 -12.50 -3.58
C ASN A 101 34.84 -13.29 -2.88
N PRO A 102 34.81 -14.64 -2.91
CA PRO A 102 35.80 -15.49 -2.24
C PRO A 102 37.25 -15.26 -2.67
N ARG A 103 37.47 -14.60 -3.82
CA ARG A 103 38.80 -14.24 -4.35
C ARG A 103 39.58 -13.27 -3.45
N LEU A 104 38.88 -12.50 -2.61
CA LEU A 104 39.48 -11.51 -1.71
C LEU A 104 40.19 -12.15 -0.50
N ARG A 105 39.88 -13.42 -0.17
CA ARG A 105 40.55 -14.21 0.89
C ARG A 105 40.77 -13.43 2.20
N GLU A 106 39.72 -12.81 2.74
CA GLU A 106 39.75 -12.12 4.04
C GLU A 106 40.63 -10.86 4.12
N ARG A 107 41.19 -10.40 3.00
CA ARG A 107 42.11 -9.25 2.99
C ARG A 107 41.45 -7.92 3.35
N ILE A 108 40.21 -7.70 2.92
CA ILE A 108 39.46 -6.48 3.24
C ILE A 108 38.97 -6.56 4.68
N LEU A 109 38.46 -7.72 5.11
CA LEU A 109 38.02 -7.93 6.49
C LEU A 109 39.18 -7.76 7.48
N CYS A 110 40.32 -8.44 7.26
CA CYS A 110 41.50 -8.28 8.09
C CYS A 110 42.05 -6.85 8.08
N LEU A 111 42.05 -6.15 6.94
CA LEU A 111 42.48 -4.75 6.91
C LEU A 111 41.58 -3.87 7.78
N VAL A 112 40.26 -4.10 7.71
CA VAL A 112 39.28 -3.36 8.51
C VAL A 112 39.45 -3.66 10.00
N GLU A 113 39.64 -4.92 10.38
CA GLU A 113 39.90 -5.31 11.78
C GLU A 113 41.22 -4.76 12.31
N LEU A 114 42.28 -4.74 11.50
CA LEU A 114 43.59 -4.17 11.86
C LEU A 114 43.59 -2.64 11.94
N SER A 115 42.62 -2.00 11.27
CA SER A 115 42.38 -0.56 11.36
C SER A 115 41.53 -0.17 12.59
N ASP A 116 41.06 -1.13 13.39
CA ASP A 116 40.26 -0.85 14.58
C ASP A 116 41.09 -0.11 15.64
N PRO A 117 40.69 1.11 16.07
CA PRO A 117 41.39 1.85 17.11
C PRO A 117 41.38 1.13 18.47
N ASP A 118 40.39 0.26 18.73
CA ASP A 118 40.27 -0.48 19.99
C ASP A 118 41.29 -1.64 20.11
N VAL A 119 41.94 -2.02 19.00
CA VAL A 119 42.97 -3.08 18.99
C VAL A 119 44.35 -2.47 19.35
N PRO A 120 45.08 -3.02 20.34
CA PRO A 120 46.42 -2.55 20.71
C PRO A 120 47.42 -2.61 19.54
N GLU A 121 48.32 -1.64 19.43
CA GLU A 121 49.38 -1.63 18.39
C GLU A 121 50.31 -2.85 18.46
N SER A 122 50.48 -3.46 19.64
CA SER A 122 51.21 -4.72 19.80
C SER A 122 50.56 -5.91 19.08
N GLU A 123 49.25 -5.86 18.85
CA GLU A 123 48.47 -6.92 18.18
C GLU A 123 48.23 -6.64 16.70
N LYS A 124 48.46 -5.40 16.24
CA LYS A 124 48.30 -4.96 14.84
C LYS A 124 49.42 -5.42 13.90
N GLY A 125 50.48 -6.03 14.45
CA GLY A 125 51.63 -6.51 13.70
C GLY A 125 52.54 -5.39 13.16
N SER A 126 53.50 -5.77 12.31
CA SER A 126 54.52 -4.83 11.79
C SER A 126 53.91 -3.76 10.86
N PRO A 127 54.35 -2.50 10.94
CA PRO A 127 53.93 -1.42 10.01
C PRO A 127 54.14 -1.77 8.53
N LEU A 128 55.22 -2.49 8.23
CA LEU A 128 55.52 -2.96 6.87
C LEU A 128 54.44 -3.93 6.39
N MET A 129 54.05 -4.90 7.22
CA MET A 129 53.02 -5.89 6.90
C MET A 129 51.67 -5.20 6.65
N ARG A 130 51.30 -4.23 7.50
CA ARG A 130 50.07 -3.44 7.34
C ARG A 130 50.06 -2.69 6.00
N SER A 131 51.17 -2.04 5.63
CA SER A 131 51.27 -1.30 4.36
C SER A 131 51.19 -2.21 3.12
N LEU A 132 51.72 -3.44 3.21
CA LEU A 132 51.63 -4.42 2.14
C LEU A 132 50.21 -4.99 2.01
N LEU A 133 49.57 -5.28 3.15
CA LEU A 133 48.21 -5.78 3.21
C LEU A 133 47.22 -4.73 2.67
N GLU A 134 47.40 -3.46 3.03
CA GLU A 134 46.66 -2.32 2.48
C GLU A 134 46.78 -2.26 0.95
N ARG A 135 48.01 -2.22 0.42
CA ARG A 135 48.25 -2.19 -1.04
C ARG A 135 47.63 -3.39 -1.75
N GLN A 136 47.70 -4.56 -1.13
CA GLN A 136 47.13 -5.79 -1.70
C GLN A 136 45.60 -5.78 -1.68
N ALA A 137 44.99 -5.31 -0.59
CA ALA A 137 43.54 -5.15 -0.45
C ALA A 137 43.00 -4.14 -1.45
N ILE A 138 43.64 -2.98 -1.62
CA ILE A 138 43.25 -1.95 -2.60
C ILE A 138 43.32 -2.52 -4.03
N ARG A 139 44.43 -3.16 -4.40
CA ARG A 139 44.59 -3.77 -5.75
C ARG A 139 43.52 -4.81 -6.05
N GLN A 140 43.12 -5.61 -5.04
CA GLN A 140 42.12 -6.66 -5.25
C GLN A 140 40.70 -6.14 -5.20
N ALA A 141 40.43 -5.13 -4.36
CA ALA A 141 39.17 -4.40 -4.35
C ALA A 141 38.93 -3.65 -5.68
N ALA A 142 40.00 -3.24 -6.39
CA ALA A 142 39.89 -2.56 -7.68
C ALA A 142 39.18 -3.41 -8.75
N GLY A 143 39.33 -4.74 -8.72
CA GLY A 143 38.75 -5.67 -9.68
C GLY A 143 37.41 -6.29 -9.31
N VAL A 144 36.81 -5.88 -8.18
CA VAL A 144 35.55 -6.43 -7.66
C VAL A 144 34.41 -5.44 -7.83
N ASP A 145 33.31 -5.89 -8.44
CA ASP A 145 32.07 -5.14 -8.44
C ASP A 145 31.29 -5.38 -7.14
N PHE A 146 31.37 -4.41 -6.25
CA PHE A 146 30.62 -4.39 -4.99
C PHE A 146 29.10 -4.38 -5.23
N ALA A 147 28.64 -3.87 -6.38
CA ALA A 147 27.22 -3.71 -6.70
C ALA A 147 26.51 -5.03 -7.06
N GLY A 148 27.19 -5.90 -7.80
CA GLY A 148 26.65 -7.20 -8.24
C GLY A 148 26.47 -8.21 -7.11
N SER A 149 27.01 -7.94 -5.92
CA SER A 149 26.92 -8.83 -4.75
C SER A 149 25.49 -8.98 -4.18
N VAL A 150 24.57 -8.08 -4.53
CA VAL A 150 23.21 -8.05 -3.99
C VAL A 150 22.19 -8.42 -5.07
N SER A 151 21.47 -9.52 -4.87
CA SER A 151 20.51 -10.02 -5.85
C SER A 151 19.26 -9.13 -5.98
N THR A 152 19.11 -8.41 -7.08
CA THR A 152 17.94 -7.54 -7.36
C THR A 152 16.69 -8.32 -7.81
N ARG A 153 16.83 -9.57 -8.25
CA ARG A 153 15.74 -10.38 -8.85
C ARG A 153 14.49 -10.50 -7.97
N ARG A 154 14.67 -10.68 -6.65
CA ARG A 154 13.54 -10.75 -5.71
C ARG A 154 12.80 -9.42 -5.58
N ALA A 155 13.52 -8.30 -5.62
CA ALA A 155 12.91 -6.97 -5.59
C ALA A 155 12.11 -6.71 -6.88
N LEU A 156 12.68 -7.05 -8.05
CA LEU A 156 11.99 -6.95 -9.34
C LEU A 156 10.67 -7.73 -9.37
N ARG A 157 10.65 -8.96 -8.85
CA ARG A 157 9.42 -9.77 -8.79
C ARG A 157 8.33 -9.13 -7.92
N LEU A 158 8.71 -8.46 -6.82
CA LEU A 158 7.74 -7.74 -5.99
C LEU A 158 7.19 -6.51 -6.74
N TRP A 159 8.06 -5.78 -7.45
CA TRP A 159 7.64 -4.65 -8.28
C TRP A 159 6.70 -5.06 -9.41
N THR A 160 6.89 -6.23 -10.03
CA THR A 160 5.94 -6.75 -11.02
C THR A 160 4.57 -7.03 -10.40
N VAL A 161 4.52 -7.58 -9.17
CA VAL A 161 3.25 -7.80 -8.46
C VAL A 161 2.56 -6.48 -8.14
N VAL A 162 3.31 -5.48 -7.66
CA VAL A 162 2.78 -4.12 -7.41
C VAL A 162 2.22 -3.52 -8.69
N ALA A 163 2.95 -3.62 -9.80
CA ALA A 163 2.49 -3.12 -11.10
C ALA A 163 1.18 -3.81 -11.53
N THR A 164 1.09 -5.14 -11.40
CA THR A 164 -0.13 -5.89 -11.71
C THR A 164 -1.32 -5.46 -10.84
N LEU A 165 -1.12 -5.28 -9.53
CA LEU A 165 -2.17 -4.80 -8.61
C LEU A 165 -2.61 -3.37 -8.93
N CYS A 166 -1.68 -2.48 -9.27
CA CYS A 166 -2.02 -1.13 -9.72
C CYS A 166 -2.87 -1.15 -10.98
N VAL A 167 -2.49 -1.97 -11.98
CA VAL A 167 -3.28 -2.14 -13.21
C VAL A 167 -4.69 -2.66 -12.86
N LEU A 168 -4.79 -3.67 -12.01
CA LEU A 168 -6.08 -4.23 -11.58
C LEU A 168 -6.99 -3.17 -10.92
N LEU A 169 -6.42 -2.21 -10.18
CA LEU A 169 -7.16 -1.11 -9.55
C LEU A 169 -7.46 0.07 -10.50
N VAL A 170 -6.71 0.27 -11.58
CA VAL A 170 -6.93 1.41 -12.49
C VAL A 170 -7.86 1.04 -13.64
N VAL A 171 -7.75 -0.18 -14.16
CA VAL A 171 -8.49 -0.65 -15.33
C VAL A 171 -10.03 -0.53 -15.20
N PRO A 172 -10.66 -0.79 -14.03
CA PRO A 172 -12.09 -0.57 -13.81
C PRO A 172 -12.60 0.87 -14.06
N VAL A 173 -11.74 1.88 -13.90
CA VAL A 173 -12.08 3.30 -14.13
C VAL A 173 -12.54 3.53 -15.57
N LEU A 174 -11.97 2.78 -16.53
CA LEU A 174 -12.23 2.97 -17.96
C LEU A 174 -13.64 2.51 -18.37
N TRP A 175 -14.25 1.56 -17.65
CA TRP A 175 -15.61 1.09 -17.98
C TRP A 175 -16.71 1.82 -17.21
N SER A 176 -16.46 2.27 -15.97
CA SER A 176 -17.49 2.93 -15.15
C SER A 176 -16.86 3.93 -14.18
N PRO A 177 -16.52 5.16 -14.63
CA PRO A 177 -15.91 6.17 -13.77
C PRO A 177 -16.80 6.55 -12.59
N GLY A 178 -18.12 6.65 -12.80
CA GLY A 178 -19.08 6.99 -11.74
C GLY A 178 -19.32 5.87 -10.71
N GLY A 179 -19.45 4.62 -11.17
CA GLY A 179 -19.65 3.48 -10.27
C GLY A 179 -18.40 3.16 -9.45
N TYR A 180 -17.23 3.18 -10.11
CA TYR A 180 -15.95 2.91 -9.45
C TYR A 180 -15.53 4.03 -8.50
N GLY A 181 -15.78 5.29 -8.85
CA GLY A 181 -15.57 6.43 -7.96
C GLY A 181 -16.36 6.33 -6.66
N LEU A 182 -17.61 5.82 -6.73
CA LEU A 182 -18.42 5.60 -5.53
C LEU A 182 -17.88 4.46 -4.66
N LEU A 183 -17.32 3.40 -5.24
CA LEU A 183 -16.67 2.31 -4.48
C LEU A 183 -15.44 2.84 -3.71
N TRP A 184 -14.59 3.64 -4.36
CA TRP A 184 -13.46 4.29 -3.70
C TRP A 184 -13.91 5.27 -2.62
N ALA A 185 -14.93 6.07 -2.89
CA ALA A 185 -15.46 6.99 -1.91
C ALA A 185 -16.02 6.23 -0.69
N ARG A 186 -16.78 5.15 -0.90
CA ARG A 186 -17.25 4.27 0.18
C ARG A 186 -16.10 3.65 0.97
N TRP A 187 -15.02 3.25 0.30
CA TRP A 187 -13.84 2.70 0.97
C TRP A 187 -13.14 3.74 1.86
N LEU A 188 -12.97 4.98 1.36
CA LEU A 188 -12.24 6.04 2.05
C LEU A 188 -13.08 6.80 3.09
N THR A 189 -14.40 6.88 2.89
CA THR A 189 -15.34 7.55 3.81
C THR A 189 -16.40 6.56 4.33
N PRO A 190 -16.01 5.59 5.18
CA PRO A 190 -16.96 4.64 5.77
C PRO A 190 -17.96 5.30 6.73
N TRP A 191 -17.67 6.50 7.27
CA TRP A 191 -18.59 7.27 8.14
C TRP A 191 -19.81 7.83 7.42
N GLU A 192 -19.69 8.12 6.13
CA GLU A 192 -20.82 8.65 5.39
C GLU A 192 -21.73 7.48 4.99
N ALA A 193 -23.01 7.58 5.38
CA ALA A 193 -24.08 6.71 4.92
C ALA A 193 -24.37 6.96 3.43
N ARG A 194 -23.37 6.81 2.57
CA ARG A 194 -23.53 6.85 1.12
C ARG A 194 -24.29 5.60 0.72
N GLU A 195 -25.39 5.82 0.01
CA GLU A 195 -26.16 4.78 -0.67
C GLU A 195 -25.23 3.83 -1.41
N ARG A 196 -25.67 2.57 -1.54
CA ARG A 196 -24.93 1.55 -2.28
C ARG A 196 -24.48 2.13 -3.62
N ALA A 197 -23.31 1.73 -4.10
CA ALA A 197 -23.03 1.77 -5.54
C ALA A 197 -23.90 0.73 -6.27
N GLY A 198 -25.18 0.69 -5.91
CA GLY A 198 -26.22 -0.05 -6.58
C GLY A 198 -26.39 0.55 -7.96
N ASN A 199 -26.74 -0.32 -8.89
CA ASN A 199 -27.04 0.13 -10.24
C ASN A 199 -28.29 1.01 -10.26
N LEU A 200 -29.24 0.71 -9.38
CA LEU A 200 -30.55 1.35 -9.26
C LEU A 200 -30.50 2.51 -8.26
N TRP A 201 -30.97 3.67 -8.69
CA TRP A 201 -31.31 4.80 -7.83
C TRP A 201 -32.66 5.36 -8.27
N PHE A 202 -33.37 6.06 -7.39
CA PHE A 202 -34.68 6.62 -7.70
C PHE A 202 -34.59 8.15 -7.79
N GLU A 203 -35.06 8.70 -8.89
CA GLU A 203 -35.27 10.13 -9.03
C GLU A 203 -36.69 10.44 -8.53
N ILE A 204 -36.79 11.13 -7.40
CA ILE A 204 -38.08 11.48 -6.80
C ILE A 204 -38.45 12.88 -7.28
N SER A 205 -39.51 12.98 -8.07
CA SER A 205 -40.07 14.27 -8.49
C SER A 205 -41.26 14.61 -7.59
N PRO A 206 -41.17 15.63 -6.72
CA PRO A 206 -42.35 16.09 -6.00
C PRO A 206 -43.22 16.90 -6.98
N GLN A 207 -44.49 16.54 -7.14
CA GLN A 207 -45.46 17.44 -7.80
C GLN A 207 -45.99 18.50 -6.82
N GLU A 208 -46.04 18.22 -5.50
CA GLU A 208 -46.57 19.15 -4.50
C GLU A 208 -45.77 19.08 -3.18
N ALA A 209 -44.98 20.13 -2.88
CA ALA A 209 -44.24 20.24 -1.63
C ALA A 209 -45.11 20.72 -0.44
N VAL A 210 -46.34 21.15 -0.71
CA VAL A 210 -47.30 21.63 0.29
C VAL A 210 -48.66 21.06 -0.09
N VAL A 211 -49.23 20.26 0.81
CA VAL A 211 -50.55 19.63 0.64
C VAL A 211 -51.47 20.01 1.78
N ALA A 212 -52.78 20.00 1.52
CA ALA A 212 -53.77 20.28 2.55
C ALA A 212 -53.77 19.19 3.63
N ARG A 213 -54.06 19.56 4.88
CA ARG A 213 -54.13 18.58 5.97
C ARG A 213 -55.29 17.61 5.71
N GLY A 214 -54.97 16.32 5.57
CA GLY A 214 -55.94 15.25 5.28
C GLY A 214 -56.14 14.94 3.79
N SER A 215 -55.36 15.56 2.89
CA SER A 215 -55.30 15.15 1.48
C SER A 215 -54.18 14.16 1.24
N SER A 216 -54.46 13.15 0.42
CA SER A 216 -53.47 12.16 0.04
C SER A 216 -52.37 12.73 -0.86
N VAL A 217 -51.12 12.43 -0.56
CA VAL A 217 -49.94 12.84 -1.35
C VAL A 217 -49.53 11.71 -2.29
N SER A 218 -49.41 12.00 -3.59
CA SER A 218 -48.81 11.08 -4.56
C SER A 218 -47.29 11.32 -4.65
N ILE A 219 -46.52 10.25 -4.51
CA ILE A 219 -45.06 10.25 -4.66
C ILE A 219 -44.73 9.46 -5.92
N GLN A 220 -44.02 10.10 -6.84
CA GLN A 220 -43.52 9.48 -8.06
C GLN A 220 -42.02 9.21 -7.91
N ALA A 221 -41.61 7.96 -8.12
CA ALA A 221 -40.22 7.54 -8.09
C ALA A 221 -39.83 6.93 -9.44
N GLU A 222 -38.97 7.61 -10.20
CA GLU A 222 -38.46 7.10 -11.47
C GLU A 222 -37.19 6.26 -11.22
N PRO A 223 -37.18 4.96 -11.58
CA PRO A 223 -35.99 4.14 -11.43
C PRO A 223 -34.96 4.51 -12.51
N ARG A 224 -33.77 4.87 -12.08
CA ARG A 224 -32.62 5.16 -12.94
C ARG A 224 -31.55 4.11 -12.72
N PHE A 225 -30.96 3.65 -13.82
CA PHE A 225 -29.91 2.66 -13.81
C PHE A 225 -28.58 3.26 -14.27
N ARG A 226 -27.48 2.99 -13.56
CA ARG A 226 -26.13 3.47 -13.91
C ARG A 226 -25.45 2.64 -15.02
N ARG A 227 -25.92 1.43 -15.28
CA ARG A 227 -25.47 0.51 -16.35
C ARG A 227 -26.67 0.20 -17.24
N ASN A 228 -26.48 0.31 -18.55
CA ASN A 228 -27.50 0.00 -19.56
C ASN A 228 -27.90 -1.48 -19.49
N GLY A 229 -29.21 -1.77 -19.59
CA GLY A 229 -29.73 -3.12 -19.83
C GLY A 229 -30.15 -3.93 -18.61
N GLN A 230 -30.77 -3.32 -17.59
CA GLN A 230 -31.36 -4.09 -16.47
C GLN A 230 -32.89 -4.04 -16.43
N ALA A 231 -33.45 -5.14 -15.94
CA ALA A 231 -34.88 -5.36 -15.77
C ALA A 231 -35.46 -4.43 -14.70
N ARG A 232 -36.71 -4.02 -14.93
CA ARG A 232 -37.55 -3.26 -14.00
C ARG A 232 -37.54 -3.92 -12.60
N PRO A 233 -37.45 -3.14 -11.51
CA PRO A 233 -37.59 -3.70 -10.16
C PRO A 233 -38.96 -4.38 -10.01
N GLU A 234 -39.00 -5.61 -9.49
CA GLU A 234 -40.25 -6.37 -9.33
C GLU A 234 -41.11 -5.82 -8.19
N GLU A 235 -40.46 -5.37 -7.11
CA GLU A 235 -41.11 -4.85 -5.92
C GLU A 235 -40.42 -3.58 -5.44
N VAL A 236 -41.21 -2.52 -5.27
CA VAL A 236 -40.76 -1.24 -4.69
C VAL A 236 -41.72 -0.89 -3.56
N TRP A 237 -41.16 -0.57 -2.40
CA TRP A 237 -41.89 -0.21 -1.19
C TRP A 237 -41.57 1.23 -0.83
N LEU A 238 -42.60 1.95 -0.38
CA LEU A 238 -42.53 3.30 0.15
C LEU A 238 -42.75 3.20 1.66
N ASP A 239 -41.69 3.43 2.42
CA ASP A 239 -41.71 3.50 3.87
C ASP A 239 -41.65 4.97 4.29
N TRP A 240 -42.51 5.39 5.22
CA TRP A 240 -42.43 6.72 5.81
C TRP A 240 -42.58 6.68 7.32
N GLN A 241 -42.00 7.67 7.98
CA GLN A 241 -42.15 7.90 9.42
C GLN A 241 -42.52 9.38 9.63
N ASP A 242 -43.55 9.62 10.43
CA ASP A 242 -43.95 10.98 10.78
C ASP A 242 -43.13 11.54 11.96
N ALA A 243 -43.31 12.83 12.27
CA ALA A 243 -42.62 13.47 13.38
C ALA A 243 -43.07 12.96 14.77
N ALA A 244 -44.21 12.27 14.85
CA ALA A 244 -44.71 11.63 16.06
C ALA A 244 -44.18 10.18 16.24
N GLY A 245 -43.42 9.68 15.26
CA GLY A 245 -42.82 8.34 15.27
C GLY A 245 -43.69 7.25 14.67
N GLU A 246 -44.88 7.57 14.13
CA GLU A 246 -45.76 6.63 13.44
C GLU A 246 -45.18 6.31 12.05
N SER A 247 -45.05 5.02 11.75
CA SER A 247 -44.48 4.53 10.50
C SER A 247 -45.44 3.58 9.79
N ASP A 248 -45.55 3.71 8.47
CA ASP A 248 -46.33 2.83 7.60
C ASP A 248 -45.54 2.57 6.31
N SER A 249 -45.86 1.44 5.68
CA SER A 249 -45.13 0.88 4.55
C SER A 249 -46.13 0.46 3.47
N ARG A 250 -46.01 1.02 2.26
CA ARG A 250 -46.90 0.67 1.14
C ARG A 250 -46.12 0.26 -0.09
N ARG A 251 -46.59 -0.80 -0.75
CA ARG A 251 -46.09 -1.19 -2.06
C ARG A 251 -46.46 -0.14 -3.09
N MET A 252 -45.47 0.33 -3.85
CA MET A 252 -45.69 1.24 -4.97
C MET A 252 -46.19 0.47 -6.19
N THR A 253 -47.10 1.08 -6.94
CA THR A 253 -47.63 0.52 -8.19
C THR A 253 -46.87 1.12 -9.36
N TRP A 254 -46.52 0.31 -10.35
CA TRP A 254 -45.85 0.78 -11.54
C TRP A 254 -46.85 1.37 -12.54
N ASP A 255 -46.50 2.52 -13.12
CA ASP A 255 -47.21 3.13 -14.24
C ASP A 255 -46.45 2.87 -15.55
N ASP A 256 -47.05 2.08 -16.44
CA ASP A 256 -46.48 1.71 -17.74
C ASP A 256 -46.39 2.89 -18.73
N GLN A 257 -47.18 3.96 -18.55
CA GLN A 257 -47.18 5.11 -19.46
C GLN A 257 -46.08 6.11 -19.13
N ALA A 258 -45.85 6.34 -17.83
CA ALA A 258 -44.86 7.29 -17.35
C ALA A 258 -43.51 6.63 -17.01
N GLY A 259 -43.44 5.30 -16.89
CA GLY A 259 -42.22 4.60 -16.53
C GLY A 259 -41.77 4.87 -15.08
N VAL A 260 -42.72 5.14 -14.18
CA VAL A 260 -42.47 5.52 -12.80
C VAL A 260 -43.23 4.61 -11.82
N PHE A 261 -42.74 4.53 -10.59
CA PHE A 261 -43.47 3.95 -9.47
C PHE A 261 -44.30 5.04 -8.79
N LEU A 262 -45.58 4.76 -8.55
CA LEU A 262 -46.55 5.61 -7.87
C LEU A 262 -46.86 5.04 -6.48
N GLY A 263 -46.71 5.86 -5.45
CA GLY A 263 -47.14 5.56 -4.08
C GLY A 263 -48.05 6.67 -3.56
N THR A 264 -49.03 6.33 -2.73
CA THR A 264 -49.94 7.32 -2.13
C THR A 264 -49.90 7.23 -0.61
N ARG A 265 -49.53 8.34 0.01
CA ARG A 265 -49.65 8.55 1.46
C ARG A 265 -51.00 9.21 1.75
N PRO A 266 -51.86 8.63 2.59
CA PRO A 266 -53.15 9.24 2.96
C PRO A 266 -52.99 10.48 3.85
#